data_AF-A0A7S3E4Z9-F1
#
_entry.id   AF-A0A7S3E4Z9-F1
#
_cell.length_a   1.000
_cell.length_b   1.000
_cell.length_c   1.000
_cell.angle_alpha   90.00
_cell.angle_beta   90.00
_cell.angle_gamma   90.00
#
_symmetry.space_group_name_H-M   'P 1'
#
loop_
_entity.id
_entity.type
_entity.pdbx_description
1 polymer ?
#
loop_
_entity_poly.entity_id
_entity_poly.type
_entity_poly.pdbx_seq_one_letter_code
_entity_poly.pdbx_strand_id
1 'polypeptide(L)'
;CIKLAIVHDIAEALAGDIAPSDGVSKAEKHRLETTALAEMLGRLGTDRGVSREMRQLWEEYEAGETSEARLLKDMDKVEMILQAHEYEEDQPTMQLGEFFQSVEGKLKTQTGRQWADEIARRRAEVQQRRRQQQGEEDSKDS
;
A
#
# COMPACT_ATOMS: atom_id res chain seq x y z
N CYS A 1 -7.34 -14.66 3.06
CA CYS A 1 -6.42 -13.50 3.16
C CYS A 1 -4.99 -13.81 2.71
N ILE A 2 -4.23 -14.70 3.34
CA ILE A 2 -2.77 -14.84 3.05
C ILE A 2 -2.45 -15.12 1.58
N LYS A 3 -3.18 -16.03 0.92
CA LYS A 3 -2.98 -16.31 -0.50
C LYS A 3 -3.25 -15.09 -1.39
N LEU A 4 -4.27 -14.29 -1.07
CA LEU A 4 -4.54 -13.03 -1.78
C LEU A 4 -3.37 -12.06 -1.61
N ALA A 5 -2.85 -11.91 -0.39
CA ALA A 5 -1.73 -11.02 -0.09
C ALA A 5 -0.47 -11.41 -0.87
N ILE A 6 -0.20 -12.70 -1.02
CA ILE A 6 0.95 -13.18 -1.81
C ILE A 6 0.78 -12.89 -3.31
N VAL A 7 -0.46 -12.89 -3.82
CA VAL A 7 -0.74 -12.86 -5.26
C VAL A 7 -1.09 -11.46 -5.78
N HIS A 8 -1.55 -10.54 -4.93
CA HIS A 8 -2.16 -9.28 -5.40
C HIS A 8 -1.25 -8.44 -6.32
N ASP A 9 0.02 -8.25 -5.93
CA ASP A 9 1.01 -7.48 -6.70
C ASP A 9 1.95 -8.36 -7.53
N ILE A 10 1.63 -9.64 -7.72
CA ILE A 10 2.54 -10.55 -8.42
C ILE A 10 2.82 -10.12 -9.87
N ALA A 11 1.87 -9.44 -10.50
CA ALA A 11 1.98 -8.94 -11.87
C ALA A 11 3.02 -7.82 -12.00
N GLU A 12 3.30 -7.08 -10.93
CA GLU A 12 4.27 -5.98 -10.91
C GLU A 12 5.70 -6.47 -11.15
N ALA A 13 5.97 -7.75 -10.90
CA ALA A 13 7.26 -8.38 -11.23
C ALA A 13 7.61 -8.32 -12.73
N LEU A 14 6.61 -8.26 -13.62
CA LEU A 14 6.82 -8.05 -15.06
C LEU A 14 6.29 -6.70 -15.55
N ALA A 15 5.19 -6.20 -14.99
CA ALA A 15 4.59 -4.92 -15.40
C ALA A 15 5.35 -3.70 -14.86
N GLY A 16 6.15 -3.87 -13.81
CA GLY A 16 6.65 -2.80 -12.96
C GLY A 16 5.62 -2.35 -11.92
N ASP A 17 6.09 -1.74 -10.83
CA ASP A 17 5.24 -1.01 -9.89
C ASP A 17 4.83 0.31 -10.53
N ILE A 18 3.57 0.37 -11.00
CA ILE A 18 3.00 1.54 -11.67
C ILE A 18 2.31 2.41 -10.61
N ALA A 19 2.95 3.53 -10.30
CA ALA A 19 2.50 4.51 -9.34
C ALA A 19 1.59 5.57 -10.00
N PRO A 20 0.74 6.27 -9.22
CA PRO A 20 -0.08 7.37 -9.73
C PRO A 20 0.72 8.48 -10.43
N SER A 21 1.99 8.68 -10.05
CA SER A 21 2.90 9.66 -10.65
C SER A 21 3.30 9.33 -12.09
N ASP A 22 3.15 8.09 -12.54
CA ASP A 22 3.56 7.64 -13.87
C ASP A 22 2.57 8.07 -14.97
N GLY A 23 1.42 8.64 -14.58
CA GLY A 23 0.40 9.13 -15.52
C GLY A 23 -0.31 8.04 -16.30
N VAL A 24 -0.13 6.76 -15.92
CA VAL A 24 -0.79 5.61 -16.53
C VAL A 24 -2.25 5.55 -16.07
N SER A 25 -3.18 5.47 -17.01
CA SER A 25 -4.60 5.34 -16.67
C SER A 25 -4.87 4.00 -15.96
N LYS A 26 -5.89 3.96 -15.10
CA LYS A 26 -6.28 2.72 -14.40
C LYS A 26 -6.58 1.57 -15.37
N ALA A 27 -7.20 1.87 -16.52
CA ALA A 27 -7.49 0.87 -17.54
C ALA A 27 -6.22 0.28 -18.17
N GLU A 28 -5.23 1.14 -18.41
CA GLU A 28 -3.95 0.70 -18.97
C GLU A 28 -3.11 -0.07 -17.94
N LYS A 29 -3.05 0.39 -16.68
CA LYS A 29 -2.43 -0.36 -15.57
C LYS A 29 -3.01 -1.78 -15.50
N HIS A 30 -4.34 -1.89 -15.43
CA HIS A 30 -5.03 -3.18 -15.37
C HIS A 30 -4.75 -4.06 -16.60
N ARG A 31 -4.66 -3.48 -17.80
CA ARG A 31 -4.31 -4.21 -19.04
C ARG A 31 -2.88 -4.76 -18.98
N LEU A 32 -1.92 -3.94 -18.53
CA LEU A 32 -0.52 -4.33 -18.39
C LEU A 32 -0.36 -5.45 -17.36
N GLU A 33 -0.96 -5.31 -16.18
CA GLU A 33 -0.93 -6.32 -15.12
C GLU A 33 -1.61 -7.62 -15.55
N THR A 34 -2.77 -7.54 -16.22
CA THR A 34 -3.45 -8.72 -16.76
C THR A 34 -2.57 -9.48 -17.76
N THR A 35 -1.84 -8.74 -18.61
CA THR A 35 -0.94 -9.32 -19.61
C THR A 35 0.27 -9.97 -18.93
N ALA A 36 0.88 -9.27 -17.97
CA ALA A 36 1.98 -9.77 -17.15
C ALA A 36 1.59 -11.06 -16.40
N LEU A 37 0.44 -11.05 -15.72
CA LEU A 37 -0.07 -12.23 -15.03
C LEU A 37 -0.28 -13.39 -16.00
N ALA A 38 -0.91 -13.16 -17.16
CA ALA A 38 -1.12 -14.22 -18.15
C ALA A 38 0.20 -14.84 -18.63
N GLU A 39 1.23 -14.02 -18.84
CA GLU A 39 2.57 -14.49 -19.20
C GLU A 39 3.21 -15.32 -18.09
N MET A 40 3.18 -14.83 -16.83
CA MET A 40 3.71 -15.55 -15.68
C MET A 40 3.03 -16.91 -15.51
N LEU A 41 1.70 -16.93 -15.58
CA LEU A 41 0.92 -18.16 -15.48
C LEU A 41 1.18 -19.13 -16.63
N GLY A 42 1.48 -18.62 -17.84
CA GLY A 42 1.90 -19.44 -18.97
C GLY A 42 3.27 -20.10 -18.77
N ARG A 43 4.19 -19.41 -18.07
CA ARG A 43 5.53 -19.94 -17.73
C ARG A 43 5.50 -20.98 -16.62
N LEU A 44 4.53 -20.94 -15.70
CA LEU A 44 4.33 -21.91 -14.61
C LEU A 44 3.86 -23.30 -15.09
N GLY A 45 4.07 -23.64 -16.37
CA GLY A 45 3.55 -24.83 -17.03
C GLY A 45 3.63 -26.12 -16.21
N THR A 46 2.55 -26.92 -16.33
CA THR A 46 2.25 -28.27 -15.78
C THR A 46 1.28 -28.36 -14.60
N ASP A 47 1.14 -27.35 -13.73
CA ASP A 47 0.08 -27.33 -12.71
C ASP A 47 -1.07 -26.38 -13.09
N ARG A 48 -2.04 -26.92 -13.83
CA ARG A 48 -3.26 -26.17 -14.21
C ARG A 48 -4.11 -25.75 -13.01
N GLY A 49 -3.93 -26.39 -11.85
CA GLY A 49 -4.65 -26.06 -10.62
C GLY A 49 -4.12 -24.76 -10.01
N VAL A 50 -2.81 -24.69 -9.79
CA VAL A 50 -2.15 -23.50 -9.21
C VAL A 50 -2.34 -22.27 -10.09
N SER A 51 -2.12 -22.38 -11.41
CA SER A 51 -2.30 -21.22 -12.29
C SER A 51 -3.75 -20.70 -12.29
N ARG A 52 -4.73 -21.60 -12.15
CA ARG A 52 -6.15 -21.22 -12.05
C ARG A 52 -6.44 -20.54 -10.72
N GLU A 53 -5.94 -21.09 -9.62
CA GLU A 53 -6.12 -20.51 -8.28
C GLU A 53 -5.51 -19.10 -8.21
N MET A 54 -4.28 -18.92 -8.70
CA MET A 54 -3.63 -17.60 -8.72
C MET A 54 -4.40 -16.57 -9.55
N ARG A 55 -4.90 -16.97 -10.73
CA ARG A 55 -5.77 -16.11 -11.54
C ARG A 55 -7.03 -15.70 -10.78
N GLN A 56 -7.72 -16.66 -10.16
CA GLN A 56 -8.94 -16.39 -9.41
C GLN A 56 -8.69 -15.46 -8.22
N LEU A 57 -7.60 -15.68 -7.48
CA LEU A 57 -7.20 -14.82 -6.36
C LEU A 57 -6.88 -13.40 -6.82
N TRP A 58 -6.15 -13.24 -7.92
CA TRP A 58 -5.83 -11.92 -8.47
C TRP A 58 -7.11 -11.19 -8.94
N GLU A 59 -7.99 -11.88 -9.66
CA GLU A 59 -9.29 -11.34 -10.10
C GLU A 59 -10.19 -10.98 -8.91
N GLU A 60 -10.21 -11.80 -7.85
CA GLU A 60 -10.93 -11.52 -6.60
C GLU A 60 -10.39 -10.25 -5.92
N TYR A 61 -9.06 -10.13 -5.82
CA TYR A 61 -8.44 -8.93 -5.28
C TYR A 61 -8.81 -7.69 -6.09
N GLU A 62 -8.71 -7.75 -7.42
CA GLU A 62 -9.01 -6.63 -8.31
C GLU A 62 -10.47 -6.17 -8.21
N ALA A 63 -11.40 -7.13 -8.17
CA ALA A 63 -12.82 -6.85 -7.99
C ALA A 63 -13.10 -6.23 -6.61
N GLY A 64 -12.42 -6.69 -5.55
CA GLY A 64 -12.57 -6.12 -4.21
C GLY A 64 -13.97 -6.34 -3.61
N GLU A 65 -14.63 -7.44 -3.98
CA GLU A 65 -16.01 -7.75 -3.61
C GLU A 65 -16.13 -8.71 -2.42
N THR A 66 -15.09 -9.46 -2.10
CA THR A 66 -15.06 -10.34 -0.91
C THR A 66 -14.64 -9.56 0.34
N SER A 67 -14.98 -10.09 1.51
CA SER A 67 -14.53 -9.53 2.79
C SER A 67 -13.00 -9.49 2.86
N GLU A 68 -12.35 -10.54 2.40
CA GLU A 68 -10.91 -10.71 2.40
C GLU A 68 -10.21 -9.75 1.44
N ALA A 69 -10.73 -9.57 0.21
CA ALA A 69 -10.18 -8.62 -0.74
C ALA A 69 -10.35 -7.17 -0.27
N ARG A 70 -11.50 -6.83 0.33
CA ARG A 70 -11.71 -5.49 0.93
C ARG A 70 -10.75 -5.22 2.08
N LEU A 71 -10.57 -6.21 2.97
CA LEU A 71 -9.61 -6.09 4.07
C LEU A 71 -8.20 -5.93 3.53
N LEU A 72 -7.78 -6.76 2.56
CA LEU A 72 -6.43 -6.68 2.01
C LEU A 72 -6.17 -5.35 1.29
N LYS A 73 -7.14 -4.84 0.52
CA LYS A 73 -7.02 -3.51 -0.11
C LYS A 73 -6.91 -2.36 0.90
N ASP A 74 -7.43 -2.53 2.10
CA ASP A 74 -7.21 -1.58 3.19
C ASP A 74 -5.83 -1.77 3.81
N MET A 75 -5.39 -3.03 4.02
CA MET A 75 -4.07 -3.35 4.57
C MET A 75 -2.93 -2.86 3.68
N ASP A 76 -3.07 -2.96 2.36
CA ASP A 76 -2.16 -2.38 1.35
C ASP A 76 -1.94 -0.87 1.59
N LYS A 77 -3.01 -0.10 1.82
CA LYS A 77 -2.91 1.34 2.15
C LYS A 77 -2.34 1.60 3.53
N VAL A 78 -2.66 0.74 4.49
CA VAL A 78 -2.18 0.85 5.88
C VAL A 78 -0.68 0.59 5.94
N GLU A 79 -0.19 -0.39 5.18
CA GLU A 79 1.23 -0.68 5.03
C GLU A 79 1.95 0.52 4.42
N MET A 80 1.41 1.09 3.34
CA MET A 80 2.00 2.26 2.69
C MET A 80 2.19 3.46 3.65
N ILE A 81 1.19 3.77 4.50
CA ILE A 81 1.33 4.88 5.46
C ILE A 81 2.20 4.52 6.67
N LEU A 82 2.27 3.24 7.04
CA LEU A 82 3.19 2.76 8.06
C LEU A 82 4.63 2.96 7.58
N GLN A 83 4.93 2.53 6.35
CA GLN A 83 6.24 2.70 5.74
C GLN A 83 6.61 4.18 5.59
N ALA A 84 5.64 5.03 5.21
CA ALA A 84 5.85 6.49 5.18
C ALA A 84 6.17 7.07 6.57
N HIS A 85 5.51 6.59 7.63
CA HIS A 85 5.82 6.99 9.00
C HIS A 85 7.24 6.60 9.40
N GLU A 86 7.64 5.36 9.14
CA GLU A 86 8.98 4.85 9.48
C GLU A 86 10.07 5.64 8.74
N TYR A 87 9.87 5.96 7.46
CA TYR A 87 10.80 6.80 6.72
C TYR A 87 10.92 8.22 7.29
N GLU A 88 9.82 8.85 7.73
CA GLU A 88 9.89 10.15 8.42
C GLU A 88 10.59 10.05 9.78
N GLU A 89 10.52 8.90 10.46
CA GLU A 89 11.24 8.64 11.71
C GLU A 89 12.75 8.57 11.48
N ASP A 90 13.17 7.78 10.50
CA ASP A 90 14.58 7.58 10.15
C ASP A 90 15.21 8.79 9.44
N GLN A 91 14.42 9.53 8.66
CA GLN A 91 14.87 10.69 7.88
C GLN A 91 14.00 11.92 8.18
N PRO A 92 14.30 12.70 9.24
CA PRO A 92 13.45 13.78 9.70
C PRO A 92 13.19 14.92 8.70
N THR A 93 13.99 15.02 7.64
CA THR A 93 13.83 16.00 6.57
C THR A 93 12.81 15.58 5.51
N MET A 94 12.47 14.29 5.44
CA MET A 94 11.43 13.79 4.54
C MET A 94 10.05 14.19 5.06
N GLN A 95 9.18 14.62 4.14
CA GLN A 95 7.80 14.97 4.43
C GLN A 95 6.89 14.14 3.53
N LEU A 96 6.34 13.06 4.07
CA LEU A 96 5.54 12.06 3.36
C LEU A 96 4.05 12.18 3.73
N GLY A 97 3.62 13.38 4.12
CA GLY A 97 2.23 13.65 4.51
C GLY A 97 1.20 13.41 3.40
N GLU A 98 1.63 13.49 2.13
CA GLU A 98 0.77 13.18 0.98
C GLU A 98 0.28 11.72 0.97
N PHE A 99 1.08 10.77 1.47
CA PHE A 99 0.69 9.36 1.56
C PHE A 99 -0.49 9.19 2.52
N PHE A 100 -0.49 9.89 3.65
CA PHE A 100 -1.59 9.91 4.61
C PHE A 100 -2.86 10.51 4.00
N GLN A 101 -2.74 11.66 3.34
CA GLN A 101 -3.86 12.31 2.63
C GLN A 101 -4.44 11.39 1.55
N SER A 102 -3.59 10.60 0.89
CA SER A 102 -4.03 9.67 -0.15
C SER A 102 -4.91 8.54 0.38
N VAL A 103 -4.91 8.26 1.68
CA VAL A 103 -5.69 7.17 2.31
C VAL A 103 -7.00 7.66 2.92
N GLU A 104 -7.13 8.97 3.19
CA GLU A 104 -8.32 9.57 3.79
C GLU A 104 -9.60 9.23 3.00
N GLY A 105 -10.60 8.71 3.72
CA GLY A 105 -11.89 8.31 3.14
C GLY A 105 -11.87 7.10 2.21
N LYS A 106 -10.72 6.44 2.00
CA LYS A 106 -10.60 5.28 1.09
C LYS A 106 -10.70 3.92 1.79
N LEU A 107 -10.55 3.87 3.12
CA LEU A 107 -10.58 2.63 3.90
C LEU A 107 -12.02 2.16 4.16
N LYS A 108 -12.32 0.93 3.74
CA LYS A 108 -13.69 0.38 3.74
C LYS A 108 -14.04 -0.36 5.02
N THR A 109 -13.08 -1.04 5.62
CA THR A 109 -13.22 -1.88 6.80
C THR A 109 -13.03 -1.09 8.09
N GLN A 110 -13.66 -1.56 9.17
CA GLN A 110 -13.45 -0.97 10.50
C GLN A 110 -12.01 -1.16 10.96
N THR A 111 -11.43 -2.34 10.74
CA THR A 111 -10.04 -2.67 11.11
C THR A 111 -9.05 -1.76 10.39
N GLY A 112 -9.19 -1.57 9.07
CA GLY A 112 -8.33 -0.68 8.31
C GLY A 112 -8.34 0.75 8.85
N ARG A 113 -9.54 1.30 9.12
CA ARG A 113 -9.68 2.64 9.72
C ARG A 113 -8.98 2.75 11.08
N GLN A 114 -9.22 1.80 11.99
CA GLN A 114 -8.61 1.81 13.32
C GLN A 114 -7.08 1.77 13.27
N TRP A 115 -6.51 1.01 12.34
CA TRP A 115 -5.05 0.92 12.21
C TRP A 115 -4.46 2.19 11.59
N ALA A 116 -5.11 2.75 10.58
CA ALA A 116 -4.69 4.03 10.01
C ALA A 116 -4.76 5.18 11.03
N ASP A 117 -5.82 5.24 11.84
CA ASP A 117 -5.96 6.21 12.92
C ASP A 117 -4.83 6.08 13.95
N GLU A 118 -4.47 4.84 14.32
CA GLU A 118 -3.37 4.59 15.26
C GLU A 118 -2.01 5.00 14.69
N ILE A 119 -1.72 4.72 13.42
CA ILE A 119 -0.47 5.14 12.76
C ILE A 119 -0.42 6.67 12.68
N ALA A 120 -1.51 7.32 12.27
CA ALA A 120 -1.59 8.77 12.20
C ALA A 120 -1.37 9.43 13.58
N ARG A 121 -1.93 8.82 14.64
CA ARG A 121 -1.73 9.26 16.03
C ARG A 121 -0.25 9.19 16.43
N ARG A 122 0.44 8.07 16.15
CA ARG A 122 1.87 7.91 16.45
C ARG A 122 2.74 8.91 15.69
N ARG A 123 2.47 9.09 14.40
CA ARG A 123 3.14 10.11 13.58
C ARG A 123 3.01 11.51 14.18
N ALA A 124 1.80 11.89 14.60
CA ALA A 124 1.55 13.18 15.22
C ALA A 124 2.33 13.37 16.53
N GLU A 125 2.43 12.33 17.37
CA GLU A 125 3.23 12.38 18.60
C GLU A 125 4.71 12.60 18.31
N VAL A 126 5.27 11.90 17.33
CA VAL A 126 6.69 12.06 16.96
C VAL A 126 6.95 13.48 16.46
N GLN A 127 6.08 14.01 15.61
CA GLN A 127 6.19 15.38 15.10
C GLN A 127 6.07 16.41 16.23
N GLN A 128 5.18 16.20 17.20
CA GLN A 128 5.05 17.08 18.36
C GLN A 128 6.31 17.08 19.22
N ARG A 129 6.87 15.89 19.53
CA ARG A 129 8.12 15.75 20.31
C ARG A 129 9.28 16.48 19.63
N ARG A 130 9.41 16.36 18.31
CA ARG A 130 10.45 17.04 17.52
C ARG A 130 10.31 18.57 17.60
N ARG A 131 9.09 19.10 17.43
CA ARG A 131 8.84 20.55 17.53
C ARG A 131 9.19 21.11 18.91
N GLN A 132 8.94 20.35 19.98
CA GLN A 132 9.30 20.75 21.34
C GLN A 132 10.82 20.82 21.53
N GLN A 133 11.56 19.80 21.07
CA GLN A 133 13.02 19.77 21.16
C GLN A 133 13.68 20.92 20.39
N GLN A 134 13.18 21.21 19.19
CA GLN A 134 13.72 22.28 18.34
C GLN A 134 13.47 23.67 18.94
N GLY A 135 12.30 23.90 19.55
CA GLY A 135 12.02 25.16 20.26
C GLY A 135 12.85 25.35 21.54
N GLU A 136 13.26 24.27 22.20
CA GLU A 136 14.17 24.33 23.36
C GLU A 136 15.62 24.63 22.96
N GLU A 137 16.07 24.15 21.80
CA GLU A 137 17.41 24.43 21.25
C GLU A 137 17.51 25.90 20.80
N ASP A 138 16.53 26.39 20.02
CA ASP A 138 16.50 27.77 19.52
C ASP A 138 16.45 28.81 20.67
N SER A 139 15.82 28.46 21.80
CA SER A 139 15.74 29.31 22.99
C SER A 139 17.02 29.33 23.84
N LYS A 140 17.94 28.37 23.67
CA LYS A 140 19.24 28.35 24.39
C LYS A 140 20.33 29.15 23.68
N ASP A 141 20.19 29.33 22.38
CA ASP A 141 21.14 30.06 21.53
C ASP A 141 20.76 31.54 21.30
N SER A 142 19.65 32.02 21.90
CA SER A 142 19.20 33.43 21.91
C SER A 142 19.52 34.14 23.22
#